data_AF-A0A1M5L7A1-F1
#
_entry.id   AF-A0A1M5L7A1-F1
#
_cell.length_a   1.000
_cell.length_b   1.000
_cell.length_c   1.000
_cell.angle_alpha   90.00
_cell.angle_beta   90.00
_cell.angle_gamma   90.00
#
_symmetry.space_group_name_H-M   'P 1'
#
loop_
_entity.id
_entity.type
_entity.pdbx_description
1 polymer ?
#
loop_
_entity_poly.entity_id
_entity_poly.type
_entity_poly.pdbx_seq_one_letter_code
_entity_poly.pdbx_strand_id
1 'polypeptide(L)' 'MDYVIQLLEKERKMLEYTLREEDLMHKNMNQATQNLKKIAEIKRAVKVLKVKINRS' A
#
# COMPACT_ATOMS: atom_id res chain seq x y z
N MET A 1 4.98 17.17 1.78
CA MET A 1 4.35 15.87 2.07
C MET A 1 3.83 15.17 0.81
N ASP A 2 3.51 15.90 -0.26
CA ASP A 2 2.96 15.30 -1.48
C ASP A 2 3.86 14.25 -2.13
N TYR A 3 5.18 14.48 -2.18
CA TYR A 3 6.14 13.49 -2.66
C TYR A 3 6.08 12.17 -1.86
N VAL A 4 5.95 12.25 -0.54
CA VAL A 4 5.85 11.07 0.34
C VAL A 4 4.53 10.32 0.06
N ILE A 5 3.43 11.04 -0.14
CA ILE A 5 2.14 10.44 -0.50
C ILE A 5 2.23 9.74 -1.87
N GLN A 6 2.87 10.37 -2.86
CA GLN A 6 3.06 9.78 -4.18
C GLN A 6 3.92 8.51 -4.12
N LEU A 7 4.99 8.52 -3.34
CA LEU A 7 5.84 7.35 -3.12
C LEU A 7 5.06 6.19 -2.48
N LEU A 8 4.28 6.49 -1.43
CA LEU A 8 3.44 5.50 -0.76
C LEU A 8 2.37 4.91 -1.70
N GLU A 9 1.72 5.73 -2.52
CA GLU A 9 0.75 5.25 -3.51
C GLU A 9 1.38 4.40 -4.60
N LYS A 10 2.61 4.73 -5.03
CA LYS A 10 3.39 3.91 -5.97
C LYS A 10 3.67 2.54 -5.37
N GLU A 11 4.15 2.49 -4.12
CA GLU A 11 4.43 1.24 -3.42
C GLU A 11 3.18 0.39 -3.25
N ARG A 12 2.04 1.01 -2.89
CA ARG A 12 0.75 0.31 -2.81
C ARG A 12 0.39 -0.35 -4.14
N LYS A 13 0.52 0.37 -5.25
CA LYS A 13 0.22 -0.16 -6.59
C LYS A 13 1.13 -1.33 -6.96
N MET A 14 2.41 -1.25 -6.61
CA MET A 14 3.35 -2.36 -6.83
C MET A 14 2.92 -3.61 -6.05
N LEU A 15 2.57 -3.48 -4.78
CA LEU A 15 2.09 -4.60 -3.97
C LEU A 15 0.78 -5.21 -4.52
N GLU A 16 -0.15 -4.36 -5.00
CA GLU A 16 -1.39 -4.80 -5.64
C GLU A 16 -1.14 -5.54 -6.96
N TYR A 17 -0.16 -5.09 -7.75
CA TYR A 17 0.27 -5.74 -8.98
C TYR A 17 0.90 -7.11 -8.67
N THR A 18 1.86 -7.17 -7.76
CA THR A 18 2.51 -8.42 -7.32
C THR A 18 1.48 -9.44 -6.84
N LEU A 19 0.49 -9.04 -6.04
CA LEU A 19 -0.58 -9.94 -5.58
C LEU A 19 -1.36 -10.60 -6.73
N ARG A 20 -1.61 -9.85 -7.81
CA ARG A 20 -2.41 -10.32 -8.96
C ARG A 20 -1.58 -11.14 -9.94
N GLU A 21 -0.42 -10.63 -10.34
CA GLU A 21 0.37 -11.20 -11.43
C GLU A 21 1.13 -12.44 -11.02
N GLU A 22 1.66 -12.45 -9.79
CA GLU A 22 2.32 -13.63 -9.25
C GLU A 22 1.29 -14.66 -8.77
N ASP A 23 0.00 -14.32 -8.78
CA ASP A 23 -1.09 -15.16 -8.27
C ASP A 23 -0.83 -15.63 -6.83
N LEU A 24 -0.27 -14.72 -6.01
CA LEU A 24 0.20 -15.05 -4.67
C LEU A 24 -0.91 -15.58 -3.77
N MET A 25 -2.16 -15.17 -4.02
CA MET A 25 -3.30 -15.67 -3.26
C MET A 25 -3.44 -17.20 -3.36
N HIS A 26 -3.06 -17.79 -4.49
CA HIS A 26 -3.07 -19.25 -4.69
C HIS A 26 -1.70 -19.89 -4.48
N LYS A 27 -0.61 -19.23 -4.93
CA LYS A 27 0.74 -19.81 -4.91
C LYS A 27 1.47 -19.65 -3.58
N ASN A 28 1.22 -18.56 -2.86
CA ASN A 28 1.90 -18.25 -1.60
C ASN A 28 1.05 -17.33 -0.72
N MET A 29 0.05 -17.93 -0.07
CA MET A 29 -0.95 -17.22 0.74
C MET A 29 -0.34 -16.43 1.90
N ASN A 30 0.80 -16.88 2.45
CA ASN A 30 1.52 -16.17 3.51
C ASN A 30 2.07 -14.83 3.01
N GLN A 31 2.76 -14.86 1.87
CA GLN A 31 3.26 -13.64 1.23
C GLN A 31 2.10 -12.74 0.79
N ALA A 32 1.01 -13.32 0.29
CA ALA A 32 -0.18 -12.56 -0.07
C ALA A 32 -0.77 -11.81 1.14
N THR A 33 -0.88 -12.49 2.28
CA THR A 33 -1.39 -11.90 3.53
C THR A 33 -0.49 -10.77 4.02
N GLN A 34 0.83 -10.94 3.94
CA GLN A 34 1.78 -9.88 4.29
C GLN A 34 1.65 -8.66 3.36
N ASN A 35 1.51 -8.88 2.06
CA ASN A 35 1.32 -7.81 1.08
C ASN A 35 0.00 -7.06 1.31
N LEU A 36 -1.09 -7.77 1.60
CA LEU A 36 -2.38 -7.17 1.97
C LEU A 36 -2.28 -6.32 3.24
N LYS A 37 -1.54 -6.80 4.26
CA LYS A 37 -1.29 -6.05 5.49
C LYS A 37 -0.53 -4.74 5.20
N LYS A 38 0.55 -4.82 4.41
CA LYS A 38 1.33 -3.64 3.99
C LYS A 38 0.46 -2.63 3.21
N ILE A 39 -0.38 -3.10 2.29
CA ILE A 39 -1.33 -2.25 1.56
C ILE A 39 -2.27 -1.51 2.53
N ALA A 40 -2.80 -2.21 3.54
CA ALA A 40 -3.69 -1.60 4.53
C ALA A 40 -2.97 -0.57 5.42
N GLU A 41 -1.70 -0.81 5.76
CA GLU A 41 -0.86 0.14 6.50
C GLU A 41 -0.57 1.40 5.67
N ILE A 42 -0.21 1.23 4.39
CA ILE A 42 0.03 2.34 3.46
C ILE A 42 -1.24 3.20 3.30
N LYS A 43 -2.42 2.59 3.11
CA LYS A 43 -3.69 3.32 3.02
C LYS A 43 -3.95 4.18 4.27
N ARG A 44 -3.64 3.65 5.45
CA ARG A 44 -3.76 4.38 6.72
C ARG A 44 -2.76 5.53 6.81
N ALA A 45 -1.50 5.29 6.45
CA ALA A 45 -0.45 6.33 6.45
C ALA A 45 -0.80 7.49 5.51
N VAL A 46 -1.23 7.20 4.28
CA VAL A 46 -1.68 8.22 3.31
C VAL A 46 -2.83 9.04 3.87
N LYS A 47 -3.83 8.39 4.50
CA LYS A 47 -4.96 9.10 5.12
C LYS A 47 -4.50 10.06 6.21
N VAL A 48 -3.62 9.62 7.11
CA VAL A 48 -3.07 10.46 8.19
C VAL A 48 -2.28 11.64 7.63
N LEU A 49 -1.44 11.40 6.62
CA LEU A 49 -0.65 12.45 5.98
C LEU A 49 -1.54 13.49 5.31
N LYS A 50 -2.56 13.07 4.54
CA LYS A 50 -3.53 13.99 3.90
C LYS A 50 -4.27 14.85 4.93
N VAL A 51 -4.72 14.26 6.04
CA VAL A 51 -5.37 15.00 7.13
C VAL A 51 -4.41 16.02 7.75
N LYS A 52 -3.13 15.67 7.92
CA LYS A 52 -2.12 16.57 8.49
C LYS A 52 -1.83 17.74 7.56
N ILE A 53 -1.75 17.52 6.25
CA ILE A 53 -1.60 18.58 5.25
C ILE A 53 -2.79 19.54 5.32
N ASN A 54 -4.02 19.02 5.33
CA ASN A 54 -5.23 19.85 5.34
C ASN A 54 -5.45 20.65 6.63
N ARG A 55 -4.74 20.33 7.71
CA ARG A 55 -4.78 21.04 9.00
C ARG A 55 -3.61 22.03 9.18
N SER A 56 -2.66 22.03 8.26
CA SER A 56 -1.51 22.94 8.25
C SER A 56 -1.81 24.12 7.33
#